data_AF-A0A349BWJ5-F1
#
_entry.id   AF-A0A349BWJ5-F1
#
_cell.length_a   1.000
_cell.length_b   1.000
_cell.length_c   1.000
_cell.angle_alpha   90.00
_cell.angle_beta   90.00
_cell.angle_gamma   90.00
#
_symmetry.space_group_name_H-M   'P 1'
#
loop_
_entity.id
_entity.type
_entity.pdbx_description
1 polymer ?
#
loop_
_entity_poly.entity_id
_entity_poly.type
_entity_poly.pdbx_seq_one_letter_code
_entity_poly.pdbx_strand_id
1 'polypeptide(L)'
;MSDLRKILPLLLICLLLLTACSRAGRNNAEAQAETGTFIYYLNNERTTLKTSEYKLPENMEEEDILDDMLDNLAAPFADGIAPISGFTLQGRSLDKGMLILDFSEEYEQLDALDEILIRGAIVKTVCQLGSVRQVSFTINQESLVRNGDEVGVMGPDSFAISTSTSMGQYDRIQIYLYLTGQEQDKLKFVTRMAAYNINSPMERVIVEQL
;
A
#
# COMPACT_ATOMS: atom_id res chain seq x y z
N MET A 1 30.64 37.16 43.38
CA MET A 1 30.78 36.89 41.92
C MET A 1 31.42 35.51 41.63
N SER A 2 31.18 34.50 42.46
CA SER A 2 31.77 33.15 42.32
C SER A 2 30.78 32.11 41.79
N ASP A 3 29.47 32.32 41.98
CA ASP A 3 28.46 31.30 41.64
C ASP A 3 27.95 31.42 40.20
N LEU A 4 27.98 32.63 39.62
CA LEU A 4 27.58 32.85 38.22
C LEU A 4 28.51 32.17 37.22
N ARG A 5 29.78 31.96 37.59
CA ARG A 5 30.79 31.29 36.75
C ARG A 5 30.60 29.76 36.69
N LYS A 6 29.91 29.17 37.67
CA LYS A 6 29.63 27.72 37.74
C LYS A 6 28.32 27.33 37.06
N ILE A 7 27.39 28.28 36.93
CA ILE A 7 26.09 28.07 36.28
C ILE A 7 26.21 28.23 34.74
N LEU A 8 27.18 29.02 34.28
CA LEU A 8 27.44 29.25 32.85
C LEU A 8 27.73 27.97 32.03
N PRO A 9 28.56 27.01 32.47
CA PRO A 9 28.75 25.76 31.72
C PRO A 9 27.51 24.85 31.79
N LEU A 10 26.71 24.92 32.86
CA LEU A 10 25.48 24.11 33.01
C LEU A 10 24.36 24.61 32.08
N LEU A 11 24.24 25.93 31.92
CA LEU A 11 23.29 26.56 31.00
C LEU A 11 23.65 26.28 29.53
N LEU A 12 24.94 26.24 29.20
CA LEU A 12 25.43 25.93 27.84
C LEU A 12 25.15 24.48 27.44
N ILE A 13 25.22 23.54 28.40
CA ILE A 13 24.89 22.12 28.21
C ILE A 13 23.37 21.92 28.05
N CYS A 14 22.55 22.65 28.81
CA CYS A 14 21.09 22.64 28.62
C CYS A 14 20.65 23.22 27.26
N LEU A 15 21.37 24.21 26.72
CA LEU A 15 21.06 24.80 25.42
C LEU A 15 21.39 23.85 24.24
N LEU A 16 22.40 22.99 24.40
CA LEU A 16 22.77 21.94 23.43
C LEU A 16 21.77 20.77 23.38
N LEU A 17 20.97 20.57 24.44
CA LEU A 17 19.95 19.51 24.51
C LEU A 17 18.62 19.90 23.82
N LEU A 18 18.44 21.16 23.44
CA LEU A 18 17.21 21.67 22.81
C LEU A 18 17.24 21.65 21.26
N THR A 19 18.35 21.27 20.63
CA THR A 19 18.47 21.19 19.15
C THR A 19 18.34 19.78 18.58
N ALA A 20 17.94 18.78 19.38
CA ALA A 20 17.79 17.39 18.92
C ALA A 20 16.35 17.00 18.52
N CYS A 21 15.37 17.93 18.59
CA CYS A 21 13.99 17.66 18.21
C CYS A 21 13.59 18.42 16.93
N SER A 22 14.25 18.13 15.81
CA SER A 22 13.76 18.56 14.50
C SER A 22 14.23 17.65 13.37
N ARG A 23 13.72 16.41 13.38
CA ARG A 23 13.45 15.66 12.15
C ARG A 23 12.39 14.58 12.40
N ALA A 24 11.18 15.02 12.78
CA ALA A 24 9.97 14.28 12.45
C ALA A 24 9.72 14.41 10.94
N GLY A 25 10.65 13.83 10.16
CA GLY A 25 10.43 13.56 8.76
C GLY A 25 9.42 12.42 8.70
N ARG A 26 8.23 12.74 8.19
CA ARG A 26 7.25 11.78 7.69
C ARG A 26 7.97 10.78 6.79
N ASN A 27 8.24 9.58 7.29
CA ASN A 27 8.58 8.43 6.48
C ASN A 27 7.49 7.38 6.69
N ASN A 28 6.30 7.69 6.17
CA ASN A 28 5.41 6.63 5.67
C ASN A 28 6.03 6.18 4.36
N ALA A 29 6.84 5.14 4.39
CA ALA A 29 7.19 4.31 3.24
C ALA A 29 8.20 3.28 3.72
N GLU A 30 7.77 2.02 3.82
CA GLU A 30 8.48 0.85 3.28
C GLU A 30 7.71 -0.43 3.69
N ALA A 31 6.45 -0.51 3.27
CA ALA A 31 5.85 -1.80 2.93
C ALA A 31 6.29 -2.10 1.49
N GLN A 32 7.55 -2.50 1.31
CA GLN A 32 8.11 -2.68 -0.01
C GLN A 32 7.68 -4.07 -0.56
N ALA A 33 6.71 -4.00 -1.48
CA ALA A 33 6.54 -4.73 -2.74
C ALA A 33 6.88 -6.25 -2.79
N GLU A 34 6.05 -7.19 -3.24
CA GLU A 34 5.04 -6.97 -4.29
C GLU A 34 5.85 -6.80 -5.56
N THR A 35 6.79 -7.68 -5.92
CA THR A 35 7.47 -7.53 -7.21
C THR A 35 6.44 -7.81 -8.29
N GLY A 36 5.67 -6.78 -8.65
CA GLY A 36 4.49 -6.83 -9.49
C GLY A 36 3.42 -5.83 -9.04
N THR A 37 2.59 -5.41 -9.97
CA THR A 37 1.32 -4.71 -9.68
C THR A 37 0.20 -5.72 -9.79
N PHE A 38 -0.87 -5.58 -9.00
CA PHE A 38 -1.95 -6.57 -8.96
C PHE A 38 -3.33 -5.93 -9.04
N ILE A 39 -4.27 -6.61 -9.70
CA ILE A 39 -5.70 -6.35 -9.56
C ILE A 39 -6.24 -7.27 -8.47
N TYR A 40 -6.84 -6.67 -7.44
CA TYR A 40 -7.50 -7.42 -6.36
C TYR A 40 -8.95 -7.69 -6.74
N TYR A 41 -9.43 -8.90 -6.47
CA TYR A 41 -10.80 -9.32 -6.76
C TYR A 41 -11.33 -10.28 -5.69
N LEU A 42 -12.64 -10.49 -5.62
CA LEU A 42 -13.24 -11.35 -4.58
C LEU A 42 -13.11 -12.82 -4.97
N ASN A 43 -12.93 -13.72 -4.00
CA ASN A 43 -13.13 -15.15 -4.27
C ASN A 43 -14.61 -15.47 -4.50
N ASN A 44 -14.89 -16.65 -5.07
CA ASN A 44 -16.26 -17.10 -5.36
C ASN A 44 -17.13 -17.22 -4.11
N GLU A 45 -16.51 -17.55 -2.96
CA GLU A 45 -17.20 -17.68 -1.68
C GLU A 45 -17.48 -16.33 -1.00
N ARG A 46 -16.97 -15.22 -1.55
CA ARG A 46 -17.16 -13.86 -1.01
C ARG A 46 -16.70 -13.74 0.44
N THR A 47 -15.51 -14.23 0.73
CA THR A 47 -14.93 -14.22 2.09
C THR A 47 -13.56 -13.58 2.15
N THR A 48 -12.89 -13.41 1.00
CA THR A 48 -11.52 -12.92 0.94
C THR A 48 -11.21 -12.30 -0.42
N LEU A 49 -10.03 -11.71 -0.54
CA LEU A 49 -9.50 -11.17 -1.78
C LEU A 49 -8.44 -12.10 -2.38
N LYS A 50 -8.50 -12.23 -3.70
CA LYS A 50 -7.49 -12.83 -4.57
C LYS A 50 -6.82 -11.75 -5.41
N THR A 51 -5.73 -12.11 -6.06
CA THR A 51 -4.90 -11.19 -6.85
C THR A 51 -4.63 -11.76 -8.23
N SER A 52 -4.75 -10.92 -9.25
CA SER A 52 -4.28 -11.20 -10.61
C SER A 52 -3.13 -10.27 -10.93
N GLU A 53 -2.05 -10.78 -11.52
CA GLU A 53 -0.94 -9.95 -11.95
C GLU A 53 -1.40 -8.92 -13.00
N TYR A 54 -1.02 -7.67 -12.78
CA TYR A 54 -1.24 -6.55 -13.68
C TYR A 54 0.09 -6.13 -14.29
N LYS A 55 0.16 -6.15 -15.63
CA LYS A 55 1.36 -5.73 -16.36
C LYS A 55 1.28 -4.24 -16.64
N LEU A 56 2.12 -3.47 -15.95
CA LEU A 56 2.24 -2.04 -16.17
C LEU A 56 2.62 -1.75 -17.65
N PRO A 57 1.80 -0.99 -18.38
CA PRO A 57 2.14 -0.56 -19.73
C PRO A 57 3.34 0.40 -19.70
N GLU A 58 4.33 0.20 -20.59
CA GLU A 58 5.57 1.01 -20.59
C GLU A 58 5.38 2.44 -21.13
N ASN A 59 4.32 2.72 -21.89
CA ASN A 59 4.12 3.97 -22.63
C ASN A 59 2.72 4.57 -22.41
N MET A 60 2.24 4.52 -21.17
CA MET A 60 0.91 5.00 -20.79
C MET A 60 1.05 5.99 -19.63
N GLU A 61 0.30 7.09 -19.68
CA GLU A 61 0.28 8.06 -18.59
C GLU A 61 -0.37 7.42 -17.36
N GLU A 62 0.04 7.84 -16.16
CA GLU A 62 -0.44 7.23 -14.91
C GLU A 62 -1.96 7.32 -14.75
N GLU A 63 -2.55 8.39 -15.28
CA GLU A 63 -4.00 8.61 -15.32
C GLU A 63 -4.72 7.57 -16.20
N ASP A 64 -4.13 7.23 -17.35
CA ASP A 64 -4.67 6.22 -18.26
C ASP A 64 -4.48 4.81 -17.65
N ILE A 65 -3.36 4.57 -16.94
CA ILE A 65 -3.14 3.32 -16.19
C ILE A 65 -4.20 3.17 -15.08
N LEU A 66 -4.55 4.25 -14.38
CA LEU A 66 -5.61 4.23 -13.39
C LEU A 66 -6.96 3.82 -14.00
N ASP A 67 -7.32 4.38 -15.16
CA ASP A 67 -8.53 4.00 -15.88
C ASP A 67 -8.52 2.53 -16.29
N ASP A 68 -7.42 2.04 -16.84
CA ASP A 68 -7.27 0.62 -17.20
C ASP A 68 -7.37 -0.30 -15.96
N MET A 69 -6.80 0.08 -14.82
CA MET A 69 -6.94 -0.67 -13.57
C MET A 69 -8.41 -0.70 -13.08
N LEU A 70 -9.16 0.40 -13.23
CA LEU A 70 -10.59 0.47 -12.90
C LEU A 70 -11.43 -0.39 -13.86
N ASP A 71 -11.09 -0.41 -15.15
CA ASP A 71 -11.74 -1.29 -16.13
C ASP A 71 -11.49 -2.77 -15.79
N ASN A 72 -10.27 -3.12 -15.37
CA ASN A 72 -9.96 -4.47 -14.89
C ASN A 72 -10.74 -4.85 -13.63
N LEU A 73 -11.04 -3.90 -12.74
CA LEU A 73 -11.89 -4.13 -11.55
C LEU A 73 -13.36 -4.39 -11.92
N ALA A 74 -13.80 -3.99 -13.12
CA ALA A 74 -15.13 -4.29 -13.65
C ALA A 74 -15.16 -5.53 -14.56
N ALA A 75 -14.00 -6.00 -15.03
CA ALA A 75 -13.88 -7.14 -15.91
C ALA A 75 -14.13 -8.48 -15.18
N PRO A 76 -14.70 -9.49 -15.85
CA PRO A 76 -14.95 -10.80 -15.24
C PRO A 76 -13.65 -11.57 -14.98
N PHE A 77 -13.58 -12.21 -13.81
CA PHE A 77 -12.46 -13.09 -13.41
C PHE A 77 -12.88 -14.56 -13.57
N ALA A 78 -11.97 -15.41 -14.05
CA ALA A 78 -12.27 -16.83 -14.29
C ALA A 78 -12.52 -17.62 -13.00
N ASP A 79 -11.90 -17.19 -11.90
CA ASP A 79 -11.87 -17.89 -10.62
C ASP A 79 -12.20 -16.97 -9.43
N GLY A 80 -13.08 -16.00 -9.66
CA GLY A 80 -13.56 -15.06 -8.67
C GLY A 80 -14.61 -14.10 -9.22
N ILE A 81 -14.90 -13.07 -8.43
CA ILE A 81 -15.95 -12.08 -8.70
C ILE A 81 -15.29 -10.71 -8.86
N ALA A 82 -15.67 -10.00 -9.93
CA ALA A 82 -15.24 -8.63 -10.20
C ALA A 82 -15.70 -7.69 -9.06
N PRO A 83 -14.82 -6.84 -8.52
CA PRO A 83 -15.22 -5.87 -7.48
C PRO A 83 -16.30 -4.90 -7.93
N ILE A 84 -16.25 -4.42 -9.18
CA ILE A 84 -17.25 -3.52 -9.75
C ILE A 84 -18.25 -4.37 -10.54
N SER A 85 -19.27 -4.88 -9.85
CA SER A 85 -20.24 -5.84 -10.37
C SER A 85 -21.62 -5.58 -9.79
N GLY A 86 -22.63 -5.46 -10.65
CA GLY A 86 -24.02 -5.20 -10.24
C GLY A 86 -24.33 -3.73 -9.93
N PHE A 87 -23.33 -2.85 -10.08
CA PHE A 87 -23.41 -1.39 -10.02
C PHE A 87 -22.37 -0.81 -11.00
N THR A 88 -22.38 0.50 -11.23
CA THR A 88 -21.52 1.15 -12.22
C THR A 88 -20.68 2.28 -11.61
N LEU A 89 -19.42 2.40 -12.01
CA LEU A 89 -18.61 3.61 -11.79
C LEU A 89 -19.11 4.71 -12.72
N GLN A 90 -19.74 5.75 -12.16
CA GLN A 90 -20.29 6.88 -12.91
C GLN A 90 -19.20 7.91 -13.27
N GLY A 91 -18.18 8.04 -12.42
CA GLY A 91 -17.06 8.92 -12.68
C GLY A 91 -15.98 8.81 -11.63
N ARG A 92 -14.82 9.42 -11.94
CA ARG A 92 -13.72 9.57 -10.99
C ARG A 92 -13.09 10.95 -11.07
N SER A 93 -12.42 11.36 -10.00
CA SER A 93 -11.53 12.52 -10.01
C SER A 93 -10.31 12.28 -9.13
N LEU A 94 -9.13 12.74 -9.58
CA LEU A 94 -7.88 12.63 -8.85
C LEU A 94 -7.31 14.04 -8.60
N ASP A 95 -7.24 14.46 -7.33
CA ASP A 95 -6.56 15.71 -6.93
C ASP A 95 -5.61 15.45 -5.77
N LYS A 96 -4.34 15.83 -5.92
CA LYS A 96 -3.29 15.76 -4.88
C LYS A 96 -3.20 14.41 -4.15
N GLY A 97 -3.51 13.33 -4.87
CA GLY A 97 -3.50 11.95 -4.39
C GLY A 97 -4.74 11.53 -3.60
N MET A 98 -5.82 12.31 -3.65
CA MET A 98 -7.17 11.89 -3.31
C MET A 98 -7.89 11.45 -4.59
N LEU A 99 -8.21 10.16 -4.69
CA LEU A 99 -9.07 9.61 -5.74
C LEU A 99 -10.51 9.53 -5.22
N ILE A 100 -11.44 10.24 -5.84
CA ILE A 100 -12.87 10.13 -5.57
C ILE A 100 -13.48 9.24 -6.66
N LEU A 101 -14.18 8.18 -6.25
CA LEU A 101 -14.91 7.27 -7.13
C LEU A 101 -16.40 7.40 -6.85
N ASP A 102 -17.17 7.75 -7.89
CA ASP A 102 -18.62 7.94 -7.81
C ASP A 102 -19.34 6.75 -8.43
N PHE A 103 -20.22 6.12 -7.66
CA PHE A 103 -20.94 4.91 -8.06
C PHE A 103 -22.44 5.12 -8.18
N SER A 104 -23.11 4.23 -8.90
CA SER A 104 -24.55 4.21 -9.05
C SER A 104 -25.28 3.71 -7.78
N GLU A 105 -26.56 4.05 -7.66
CA GLU A 105 -27.39 3.75 -6.48
C GLU A 105 -27.47 2.26 -6.14
N GLU A 106 -27.30 1.37 -7.12
CA GLU A 106 -27.29 -0.09 -6.90
C GLU A 106 -26.18 -0.52 -5.92
N TYR A 107 -25.13 0.30 -5.74
CA TYR A 107 -24.12 0.07 -4.71
C TYR A 107 -24.72 -0.03 -3.29
N GLU A 108 -25.85 0.64 -3.02
CA GLU A 108 -26.54 0.56 -1.73
C GLU A 108 -27.17 -0.81 -1.45
N GLN A 109 -27.30 -1.65 -2.47
CA GLN A 109 -27.91 -2.98 -2.34
C GLN A 109 -26.90 -4.07 -1.99
N LEU A 110 -25.60 -3.72 -1.94
CA LEU A 110 -24.53 -4.65 -1.57
C LEU A 110 -24.71 -5.13 -0.13
N ASP A 111 -24.42 -6.41 0.12
CA ASP A 111 -24.32 -6.87 1.50
C ASP A 111 -23.09 -6.26 2.18
N ALA A 112 -23.16 -6.13 3.50
CA ALA A 112 -22.14 -5.42 4.27
C ALA A 112 -20.73 -6.03 4.14
N LEU A 113 -20.62 -7.35 3.97
CA LEU A 113 -19.34 -8.02 3.86
C LEU A 113 -18.77 -7.90 2.43
N ASP A 114 -19.62 -8.08 1.41
CA ASP A 114 -19.27 -7.84 0.01
C ASP A 114 -18.79 -6.39 -0.18
N GLU A 115 -19.49 -5.40 0.39
CA GLU A 115 -19.14 -3.99 0.30
C GLU A 115 -17.77 -3.68 0.91
N ILE A 116 -17.44 -4.28 2.06
CA ILE A 116 -16.12 -4.14 2.70
C ILE A 116 -15.03 -4.75 1.82
N LEU A 117 -15.27 -5.94 1.26
CA LEU A 117 -14.31 -6.60 0.38
C LEU A 117 -14.10 -5.81 -0.92
N ILE A 118 -15.18 -5.31 -1.53
CA ILE A 118 -15.15 -4.51 -2.76
C ILE A 118 -14.31 -3.24 -2.55
N ARG A 119 -14.56 -2.47 -1.47
CA ARG A 119 -13.73 -1.29 -1.17
C ARG A 119 -12.27 -1.68 -0.96
N GLY A 120 -12.01 -2.77 -0.25
CA GLY A 120 -10.67 -3.29 -0.03
C GLY A 120 -9.96 -3.62 -1.34
N ALA A 121 -10.65 -4.29 -2.26
CA ALA A 121 -10.13 -4.65 -3.58
C ALA A 121 -9.78 -3.42 -4.42
N ILE A 122 -10.70 -2.45 -4.48
CA ILE A 122 -10.50 -1.21 -5.23
C ILE A 122 -9.32 -0.43 -4.65
N VAL A 123 -9.30 -0.18 -3.34
CA VAL A 123 -8.25 0.60 -2.66
C VAL A 123 -6.87 -0.06 -2.82
N LYS A 124 -6.77 -1.37 -2.56
CA LYS A 124 -5.50 -2.10 -2.73
C LYS A 124 -5.00 -2.10 -4.17
N THR A 125 -5.91 -2.09 -5.13
CA THR A 125 -5.58 -2.03 -6.55
C THR A 125 -5.03 -0.64 -6.91
N VAL A 126 -5.82 0.42 -6.74
CA VAL A 126 -5.47 1.76 -7.25
C VAL A 126 -4.35 2.45 -6.46
N CYS A 127 -4.21 2.20 -5.16
CA CYS A 127 -3.14 2.80 -4.35
C CYS A 127 -1.74 2.21 -4.61
N GLN A 128 -1.60 1.26 -5.53
CA GLN A 128 -0.30 0.86 -6.06
C GLN A 128 0.29 1.92 -6.99
N LEU A 129 -0.55 2.79 -7.57
CA LEU A 129 -0.10 3.96 -8.32
C LEU A 129 0.36 5.04 -7.34
N GLY A 130 1.58 5.54 -7.53
CA GLY A 130 2.19 6.52 -6.61
C GLY A 130 1.42 7.84 -6.53
N SER A 131 0.66 8.16 -7.57
CA SER A 131 -0.27 9.29 -7.62
C SER A 131 -1.47 9.13 -6.71
N VAL A 132 -1.90 7.91 -6.35
CA VAL A 132 -3.11 7.65 -5.54
C VAL A 132 -2.74 7.26 -4.11
N ARG A 133 -2.97 8.18 -3.16
CA ARG A 133 -2.64 7.96 -1.74
C ARG A 133 -3.84 7.56 -0.91
N GLN A 134 -5.00 8.11 -1.26
CA GLN A 134 -6.26 7.91 -0.57
C GLN A 134 -7.40 7.80 -1.57
N VAL A 135 -8.45 7.07 -1.19
CA VAL A 135 -9.65 6.86 -1.97
C VAL A 135 -10.88 7.25 -1.16
N SER A 136 -11.81 7.95 -1.79
CA SER A 136 -13.13 8.26 -1.27
C SER A 136 -14.20 7.67 -2.16
N PHE A 137 -15.28 7.17 -1.56
CA PHE A 137 -16.40 6.56 -2.26
C PHE A 137 -17.62 7.47 -2.14
N THR A 138 -18.26 7.76 -3.26
CA THR A 138 -19.55 8.49 -3.32
C THR A 138 -20.57 7.67 -4.08
N ILE A 139 -21.85 7.94 -3.82
CA ILE A 139 -22.99 7.37 -4.54
C ILE A 139 -23.83 8.53 -5.05
N ASN A 140 -23.97 8.66 -6.37
CA ASN A 140 -24.63 9.80 -7.02
C ASN A 140 -24.14 11.16 -6.47
N GLN A 141 -22.83 11.31 -6.29
CA GLN A 141 -22.12 12.49 -5.74
C GLN A 141 -22.36 12.75 -4.24
N GLU A 142 -23.09 11.90 -3.53
CA GLU A 142 -23.25 11.97 -2.07
C GLU A 142 -22.25 11.07 -1.35
N SER A 143 -21.83 11.46 -0.16
CA SER A 143 -20.86 10.67 0.62
C SER A 143 -21.46 9.32 0.99
N LEU A 144 -20.65 8.27 0.85
CA LEU A 144 -21.05 6.93 1.26
C LEU A 144 -21.31 6.88 2.78
N VAL A 145 -22.50 6.42 3.18
CA VAL A 145 -22.87 6.26 4.60
C VAL A 145 -23.07 4.78 4.91
N ARG A 146 -22.45 4.28 5.99
CA ARG A 146 -22.62 2.91 6.47
C ARG A 146 -22.90 2.93 7.96
N ASN A 147 -23.95 2.21 8.38
CA ASN A 147 -24.39 2.15 9.79
C ASN A 147 -24.66 3.52 10.44
N GLY A 148 -25.05 4.53 9.64
CA GLY A 148 -25.33 5.88 10.12
C GLY A 148 -24.12 6.81 10.19
N ASP A 149 -22.92 6.31 9.86
CA ASP A 149 -21.69 7.10 9.81
C ASP A 149 -21.19 7.24 8.37
N GLU A 150 -20.67 8.43 8.04
CA GLU A 150 -19.95 8.62 6.78
C GLU A 150 -18.70 7.74 6.75
N VAL A 151 -18.53 7.04 5.64
CA VAL A 151 -17.33 6.30 5.34
C VAL A 151 -16.23 7.30 4.97
N GLY A 152 -15.23 7.40 5.82
CA GLY A 152 -14.07 8.25 5.58
C GLY A 152 -13.15 7.74 4.46
N VAL A 153 -12.18 8.59 4.11
CA VAL A 153 -11.15 8.28 3.11
C VAL A 153 -10.29 7.08 3.53
N MET A 154 -9.89 6.27 2.57
CA MET A 154 -9.18 5.01 2.79
C MET A 154 -7.83 4.99 2.10
N GLY A 155 -6.84 4.34 2.70
CA GLY A 155 -5.55 4.06 2.07
C GLY A 155 -5.23 2.56 2.15
N PRO A 156 -4.03 2.15 1.69
CA PRO A 156 -3.60 0.74 1.72
C PRO A 156 -3.73 0.07 3.09
N ASP A 157 -3.47 0.82 4.15
CA ASP A 157 -3.47 0.33 5.54
C ASP A 157 -4.88 0.28 6.17
N SER A 158 -5.90 0.80 5.49
CA SER A 158 -7.29 0.80 5.99
C SER A 158 -7.91 -0.60 6.03
N PHE A 159 -7.29 -1.60 5.39
CA PHE A 159 -7.80 -2.96 5.28
C PHE A 159 -6.83 -4.00 5.82
N ALA A 160 -7.11 -4.51 7.02
CA ALA A 160 -6.46 -5.68 7.60
C ALA A 160 -7.08 -7.00 7.08
N ILE A 161 -7.37 -7.09 5.78
CA ILE A 161 -7.93 -8.30 5.17
C ILE A 161 -6.78 -9.22 4.79
N SER A 162 -6.70 -10.36 5.47
CA SER A 162 -5.72 -11.42 5.18
C SER A 162 -6.02 -12.03 3.81
N THR A 163 -5.15 -11.78 2.83
CA THR A 163 -5.16 -12.49 1.55
C THR A 163 -4.91 -13.97 1.85
N SER A 164 -5.95 -14.80 1.72
CA SER A 164 -5.80 -16.25 1.92
C SER A 164 -5.22 -16.85 0.64
N THR A 165 -3.90 -16.81 0.51
CA THR A 165 -3.19 -17.45 -0.59
C THR A 165 -3.09 -18.95 -0.32
N SER A 166 -4.02 -19.74 -0.84
CA SER A 166 -3.84 -21.19 -0.98
C SER A 166 -3.26 -21.49 -2.37
N MET A 167 -1.94 -21.28 -2.50
CA MET A 167 -0.96 -21.99 -3.33
C MET A 167 0.18 -21.06 -3.77
N GLY A 168 1.27 -21.05 -3.00
CA GLY A 168 2.54 -20.44 -3.41
C GLY A 168 3.46 -20.22 -2.22
N GLN A 169 4.43 -21.11 -2.05
CA GLN A 169 5.38 -21.20 -0.95
C GLN A 169 6.39 -20.04 -0.93
N TYR A 170 5.95 -18.79 -0.75
CA TYR A 170 6.85 -17.65 -0.70
C TYR A 170 6.46 -16.69 0.41
N ASP A 171 7.36 -16.53 1.36
CA ASP A 171 7.33 -15.48 2.37
C ASP A 171 8.33 -14.39 1.98
N ARG A 172 8.16 -13.15 2.44
CA ARG A 172 9.15 -12.09 2.19
C ARG A 172 10.07 -11.94 3.38
N ILE A 173 11.36 -11.99 3.11
CA ILE A 173 12.40 -11.69 4.10
C ILE A 173 13.23 -10.50 3.64
N GLN A 174 13.58 -9.63 4.59
CA GLN A 174 14.52 -8.55 4.37
C GLN A 174 15.92 -9.06 4.70
N ILE A 175 16.86 -9.00 3.74
CA ILE A 175 18.23 -9.47 3.92
C ILE A 175 19.17 -8.27 4.03
N TYR A 176 19.98 -8.28 5.10
CA TYR A 176 21.02 -7.30 5.35
C TYR A 176 22.37 -7.85 4.86
N LEU A 177 22.88 -7.31 3.75
CA LEU A 177 24.14 -7.74 3.16
C LEU A 177 25.25 -6.72 3.44
N TYR A 178 26.40 -7.23 3.89
CA TYR A 178 27.63 -6.45 4.06
C TYR A 178 28.61 -6.86 2.95
N LEU A 179 28.64 -6.08 1.87
CA LEU A 179 29.47 -6.38 0.69
C LEU A 179 30.78 -5.59 0.75
N THR A 180 31.90 -6.23 0.40
CA THR A 180 33.21 -5.56 0.30
C THR A 180 33.33 -4.84 -1.05
N GLY A 181 33.57 -3.53 -1.04
CA GLY A 181 33.86 -2.76 -2.27
C GLY A 181 35.31 -2.93 -2.76
N GLN A 182 35.56 -2.68 -4.05
CA GLN A 182 36.91 -2.74 -4.64
C GLN A 182 37.84 -1.59 -4.20
N GLU A 183 37.31 -0.56 -3.56
CA GLU A 183 38.10 0.54 -3.02
C GLU A 183 38.29 0.30 -1.52
N GLN A 184 39.56 0.30 -1.09
CA GLN A 184 40.05 -0.20 0.18
C GLN A 184 39.11 0.09 1.37
N ASP A 185 38.58 -1.00 1.92
CA ASP A 185 38.10 -1.16 3.30
C ASP A 185 36.81 -0.43 3.70
N LYS A 186 35.85 -0.27 2.77
CA LYS A 186 34.49 0.14 3.12
C LYS A 186 33.47 -0.96 2.83
N LEU A 187 32.91 -1.53 3.90
CA LEU A 187 31.73 -2.39 3.84
C LEU A 187 30.55 -1.56 3.32
N LYS A 188 30.00 -1.95 2.18
CA LYS A 188 28.76 -1.39 1.64
C LYS A 188 27.59 -2.17 2.24
N PHE A 189 26.78 -1.47 3.03
CA PHE A 189 25.51 -1.98 3.51
C PHE A 189 24.49 -1.89 2.38
N VAL A 190 23.93 -3.03 1.99
CA VAL A 190 22.90 -3.11 0.96
C VAL A 190 21.72 -3.88 1.52
N THR A 191 20.52 -3.29 1.44
CA THR A 191 19.27 -3.96 1.77
C THR A 191 18.65 -4.48 0.48
N ARG A 192 18.27 -5.76 0.48
CA ARG A 192 17.58 -6.42 -0.63
C ARG A 192 16.34 -7.14 -0.11
N MET A 193 15.27 -7.07 -0.88
CA MET A 193 14.06 -7.86 -0.65
C MET A 193 14.08 -9.06 -1.60
N ALA A 194 13.93 -10.25 -1.03
CA ALA A 194 13.90 -11.49 -1.78
C ALA A 194 12.65 -12.30 -1.41
N ALA A 195 12.04 -12.93 -2.41
CA ALA A 195 11.02 -13.94 -2.18
C ALA A 195 11.69 -15.20 -1.61
N TYR A 196 11.30 -15.62 -0.41
CA TYR A 196 11.85 -16.76 0.29
C TYR A 196 10.89 -17.94 0.24
N ASN A 197 11.34 -19.05 -0.36
CA ASN A 197 10.61 -20.30 -0.21
C ASN A 197 10.85 -20.89 1.18
N ILE A 198 9.79 -20.94 1.99
CA ILE A 198 9.80 -21.43 3.38
C ILE A 198 10.27 -22.88 3.54
N ASN A 199 10.32 -23.65 2.45
CA ASN A 199 10.82 -25.02 2.43
C ASN A 199 12.29 -25.14 2.00
N SER A 200 12.99 -24.01 1.75
CA SER A 200 14.42 -23.98 1.43
C SER A 200 15.27 -23.43 2.58
N PRO A 201 16.51 -23.93 2.76
CA PRO A 201 17.45 -23.41 3.75
C PRO A 201 17.84 -21.96 3.42
N MET A 202 17.80 -21.10 4.44
CA MET A 202 18.00 -19.64 4.36
C MET A 202 19.33 -19.26 3.70
N GLU A 203 20.35 -20.08 3.92
CA GLU A 203 21.72 -19.88 3.43
C GLU A 203 21.79 -19.86 1.90
N ARG A 204 20.93 -20.62 1.20
CA ARG A 204 20.88 -20.62 -0.27
C ARG A 204 20.37 -19.29 -0.82
N VAL A 205 19.36 -18.71 -0.18
CA VAL A 205 18.76 -17.42 -0.59
C VAL A 205 19.74 -16.27 -0.35
N ILE A 206 20.55 -16.34 0.70
CA ILE A 206 21.59 -15.34 0.97
C ILE A 206 22.66 -15.36 -0.12
N VAL A 207 23.11 -16.53 -0.57
CA VAL A 207 24.15 -16.67 -1.61
C VAL A 207 23.68 -16.18 -2.98
N GLU A 208 22.41 -16.37 -3.33
CA GLU A 208 21.85 -15.88 -4.59
C GLU A 208 21.76 -14.34 -4.67
N GLN A 209 21.87 -13.66 -3.52
CA GLN A 209 21.77 -12.19 -3.42
C GLN A 209 23.14 -11.50 -3.22
N LEU A 210 24.23 -12.26 -3.11
CA LEU A 210 25.62 -11.75 -3.06
C LEU A 210 26.17 -11.49 -4.48
#